data_AF-A0A402A1L2-F1
#
_entry.id   AF-A0A402A1L2-F1
#
_cell.length_a   1.000
_cell.length_b   1.000
_cell.length_c   1.000
_cell.angle_alpha   90.00
_cell.angle_beta   90.00
_cell.angle_gamma   90.00
#
_symmetry.space_group_name_H-M   'P 1'
#
loop_
_entity.id
_entity.type
_entity.pdbx_description
1 polymer ?
#
loop_
_entity_poly.entity_id
_entity_poly.type
_entity_poly.pdbx_seq_one_letter_code
_entity_poly.pdbx_strand_id
1 'polypeptide(L)'
;MLKMAQKKEGGWKVFGMKILFRSKDFSSVEGSGFGFNNRRPMAKPWEYQGRVQHRQWQGTYECYWEGAGETANGRVPTELVWTVRGDARLFGLAAALKTLGFVVDVEQD
;
A
#
# COMPACT_ATOMS: atom_id res chain seq x y z
N MET A 1 -40.54 -5.28 -24.30
CA MET A 1 -39.89 -4.00 -23.96
C MET A 1 -39.57 -4.01 -22.48
N LEU A 2 -38.34 -4.28 -22.07
CA LEU A 2 -37.87 -4.00 -20.70
C LEU A 2 -36.41 -3.53 -20.80
N LYS A 3 -36.22 -2.21 -20.68
CA LYS A 3 -34.89 -1.61 -20.51
C LYS A 3 -34.42 -1.95 -19.10
N MET A 4 -33.61 -2.99 -18.95
CA MET A 4 -32.80 -3.18 -17.75
C MET A 4 -31.70 -2.12 -17.80
N ALA A 5 -31.89 -1.04 -17.06
CA ALA A 5 -30.87 -0.03 -16.85
C ALA A 5 -29.68 -0.69 -16.13
N GLN A 6 -28.60 -0.97 -16.87
CA GLN A 6 -27.30 -1.24 -16.26
C GLN A 6 -26.84 0.06 -15.58
N LYS A 7 -26.85 0.02 -14.25
CA LYS A 7 -26.18 1.02 -13.40
C LYS A 7 -24.69 0.97 -13.74
N LYS A 8 -24.24 1.84 -14.66
CA LYS A 8 -22.84 2.20 -14.79
C LYS A 8 -22.47 2.93 -13.50
N GLU A 9 -21.98 2.19 -12.51
CA GLU A 9 -21.33 2.79 -11.34
C GLU A 9 -20.04 3.43 -11.83
N GLY A 10 -20.15 4.72 -12.17
CA GLY A 10 -19.04 5.62 -12.39
C GLY A 10 -18.25 5.81 -11.09
N GLY A 11 -17.43 4.82 -10.75
CA GLY A 11 -16.21 5.06 -9.99
C GLY A 11 -15.17 5.57 -10.98
N TRP A 12 -14.51 6.69 -10.67
CA TRP A 12 -13.33 7.11 -11.42
C TRP A 12 -12.38 5.93 -11.51
N LYS A 13 -12.21 5.34 -12.70
CA LYS A 13 -11.10 4.41 -12.92
C LYS A 13 -9.86 5.29 -12.93
N VAL A 14 -9.31 5.52 -11.74
CA VAL A 14 -7.98 6.13 -11.61
C VAL A 14 -7.07 5.09 -12.24
N PHE A 15 -6.64 5.30 -13.47
CA PHE A 15 -5.53 4.56 -14.07
C PHE A 15 -4.33 4.81 -13.15
N GLY A 16 -4.13 3.91 -12.20
CA GLY A 16 -3.26 4.11 -11.06
C GLY A 16 -2.26 2.97 -10.98
N MET A 17 -1.03 3.31 -10.64
CA MET A 17 -0.04 2.32 -10.24
C MET A 17 -0.35 1.83 -8.84
N LYS A 18 -0.14 0.54 -8.63
CA LYS A 18 -0.15 -0.09 -7.32
C LYS A 18 1.16 -0.83 -7.10
N ILE A 19 1.73 -0.65 -5.92
CA ILE A 19 2.95 -1.34 -5.48
C ILE A 19 2.62 -2.13 -4.23
N LEU A 20 3.01 -3.40 -4.21
CA LEU A 20 2.91 -4.27 -3.05
C LEU A 20 4.31 -4.70 -2.62
N PHE A 21 4.58 -4.64 -1.33
CA PHE A 21 5.82 -5.15 -0.77
C PHE A 21 5.65 -5.49 0.71
N ARG A 22 6.63 -6.20 1.27
CA ARG A 22 6.63 -6.64 2.67
C ARG A 22 7.81 -6.02 3.42
N SER A 23 7.64 -5.73 4.70
CA SER A 23 8.73 -5.30 5.59
C SER A 23 8.63 -5.96 6.96
N LYS A 24 9.74 -5.98 7.70
CA LYS A 24 9.77 -6.48 9.08
C LYS A 24 9.02 -5.57 10.05
N ASP A 25 9.15 -4.26 9.85
CA ASP A 25 8.59 -3.23 10.71
C ASP A 25 8.39 -1.92 9.95
N PHE A 26 7.84 -0.91 10.63
CA PHE A 26 7.67 0.43 10.08
C PHE A 26 9.00 1.14 9.84
N SER A 27 9.98 0.99 10.73
CA SER A 27 11.28 1.67 10.63
C SER A 27 12.07 1.29 9.38
N SER A 28 11.92 0.05 8.91
CA SER A 28 12.51 -0.45 7.67
C SER A 28 12.07 0.36 6.44
N VAL A 29 10.93 1.06 6.53
CA VAL A 29 10.33 1.83 5.44
C VAL A 29 10.32 3.32 5.77
N GLU A 30 9.80 3.72 6.93
CA GLU A 30 9.61 5.12 7.35
C GLU A 30 10.95 5.85 7.63
N GLY A 31 12.10 5.17 7.61
CA GLY A 31 13.45 5.76 7.68
C GLY A 31 14.24 5.77 6.37
N SER A 32 13.70 5.19 5.29
CA SER A 32 14.42 5.00 4.01
C SER A 32 14.54 6.24 3.13
N GLY A 33 13.90 7.35 3.51
CA GLY A 33 13.84 8.58 2.70
C GLY A 33 12.84 8.54 1.54
N PHE A 34 12.02 7.48 1.41
CA PHE A 34 11.06 7.35 0.31
C PHE A 34 9.75 8.13 0.48
N GLY A 35 9.63 8.91 1.55
CA GLY A 35 8.50 9.83 1.74
C GLY A 35 7.25 9.18 2.33
N PHE A 36 7.35 8.02 2.99
CA PHE A 36 6.24 7.45 3.78
C PHE A 36 6.00 8.30 5.02
N ASN A 37 4.84 8.97 5.06
CA ASN A 37 4.52 10.00 6.04
C ASN A 37 3.05 9.89 6.50
N ASN A 38 2.73 10.57 7.60
CA ASN A 38 1.37 10.72 8.13
C ASN A 38 0.67 9.38 8.40
N ARG A 39 1.40 8.40 8.96
CA ARG A 39 0.82 7.13 9.38
C ARG A 39 -0.26 7.34 10.42
N ARG A 40 -1.44 6.77 10.19
CA ARG A 40 -2.57 6.78 11.12
C ARG A 40 -3.27 5.41 11.16
N PRO A 41 -3.81 4.99 12.30
CA PRO A 41 -4.61 3.77 12.39
C PRO A 41 -5.84 3.80 11.48
N MET A 42 -6.30 2.63 11.05
CA MET A 42 -7.55 2.41 10.32
C MET A 42 -8.62 1.79 11.24
N ALA A 43 -9.59 1.08 10.66
CA ALA A 43 -10.69 0.46 11.39
C ALA A 43 -10.21 -0.60 12.40
N LYS A 44 -9.14 -1.33 12.07
CA LYS A 44 -8.51 -2.29 12.99
C LYS A 44 -7.20 -1.72 13.54
N PRO A 45 -6.84 -2.01 14.81
CA PRO A 45 -5.65 -1.43 15.44
C PRO A 45 -4.33 -1.91 14.84
N TRP A 46 -4.33 -2.96 14.04
CA TRP A 46 -3.17 -3.49 13.30
C TRP A 46 -3.13 -3.07 11.82
N GLU A 47 -4.08 -2.24 11.39
CA GLU A 47 -4.16 -1.69 10.04
C GLU A 47 -3.88 -0.19 10.08
N TYR A 48 -3.07 0.29 9.14
CA TYR A 48 -2.59 1.66 9.07
C TYR A 48 -2.70 2.20 7.64
N GLN A 49 -2.80 3.51 7.51
CA GLN A 49 -2.75 4.22 6.24
C GLN A 49 -1.92 5.49 6.38
N GLY A 50 -1.45 6.02 5.25
CA GLY A 50 -0.74 7.28 5.21
C GLY A 50 -0.54 7.79 3.79
N ARG A 51 0.44 8.67 3.63
CA ARG A 51 0.81 9.25 2.33
C ARG A 51 2.23 8.90 1.97
N VAL A 52 2.47 8.70 0.68
CA VAL A 52 3.81 8.74 0.12
C VAL A 52 3.99 10.10 -0.54
N GLN A 53 4.87 10.93 -0.01
CA GLN A 53 5.16 12.28 -0.48
C GLN A 53 6.67 12.46 -0.61
N HIS A 54 7.15 12.37 -1.85
CA HIS A 54 8.54 12.61 -2.21
C HIS A 54 8.59 13.57 -3.41
N ARG A 55 9.75 14.16 -3.69
CA ARG A 55 9.92 15.06 -4.84
C ARG A 55 9.57 14.38 -6.17
N GLN A 56 9.84 13.07 -6.27
CA GLN A 56 9.69 12.31 -7.50
C GLN A 56 8.35 11.55 -7.61
N TRP A 57 7.70 11.22 -6.50
CA TRP A 57 6.48 10.43 -6.49
C TRP A 57 5.52 10.84 -5.38
N GLN A 58 4.24 10.65 -5.65
CA GLN A 58 3.18 10.92 -4.70
C GLN A 58 2.13 9.82 -4.73
N GLY A 59 1.55 9.53 -3.58
CA GLY A 59 0.52 8.52 -3.45
C GLY A 59 -0.02 8.38 -2.03
N THR A 60 -0.82 7.36 -1.84
CA THR A 60 -1.30 6.91 -0.53
C THR A 60 -0.82 5.50 -0.30
N TYR A 61 -0.65 5.13 0.96
CA TYR A 61 -0.38 3.74 1.30
C TYR A 61 -1.33 3.24 2.38
N GLU A 62 -1.54 1.94 2.36
CA GLU A 62 -2.13 1.16 3.42
C GLU A 62 -1.11 0.09 3.82
N CYS A 63 -1.03 -0.23 5.10
CA CYS A 63 -0.26 -1.36 5.56
C CYS A 63 -0.89 -2.05 6.76
N TYR A 64 -0.67 -3.35 6.87
CA TYR A 64 -1.24 -4.16 7.93
C TYR A 64 -0.33 -5.33 8.27
N TRP A 65 -0.43 -5.81 9.49
CA TRP A 65 0.29 -6.98 9.96
C TRP A 65 -0.38 -8.27 9.47
N GLU A 66 0.35 -9.10 8.73
CA GLU A 66 -0.14 -10.41 8.29
C GLU A 66 -0.32 -11.34 9.49
N GLY A 67 -1.50 -11.97 9.63
CA GLY A 67 -1.82 -12.87 10.74
C GLY A 67 -2.30 -12.19 12.04
N ALA A 68 -2.38 -10.85 12.10
CA ALA A 68 -2.79 -10.13 13.32
C ALA A 68 -4.26 -10.39 13.76
N GLY A 69 -5.13 -10.86 12.86
CA GLY A 69 -6.51 -11.23 13.18
C GLY A 69 -6.70 -12.65 13.73
N GLU A 70 -5.68 -13.52 13.65
CA GLU A 70 -5.75 -14.94 14.01
C GLU A 70 -4.97 -15.28 15.29
N THR A 71 -4.49 -14.27 16.01
CA THR A 71 -3.63 -14.45 17.20
C THR A 71 -4.38 -14.84 18.46
N ALA A 72 -5.37 -15.74 18.36
CA ALA A 72 -5.85 -16.51 19.51
C ALA A 72 -4.79 -17.53 19.99
N ASN A 73 -3.82 -17.89 19.13
CA ASN A 73 -2.79 -18.92 19.39
C ASN A 73 -1.35 -18.37 19.53
N GLY A 74 -1.17 -17.06 19.77
CA GLY A 74 0.14 -16.50 20.17
C GLY A 74 1.23 -16.41 19.09
N ARG A 75 0.92 -16.60 17.80
CA ARG A 75 1.88 -16.25 16.73
C ARG A 75 1.97 -14.75 16.58
N VAL A 76 3.16 -14.19 16.83
CA VAL A 76 3.47 -12.78 16.56
C VAL A 76 3.33 -12.56 15.04
N PRO A 77 2.64 -11.50 14.60
CA PRO A 77 2.62 -11.16 13.18
C PRO A 77 4.04 -10.98 12.66
N THR A 78 4.40 -11.73 11.62
CA THR A 78 5.80 -11.85 11.19
C THR A 78 6.22 -10.71 10.27
N GLU A 79 5.28 -10.20 9.46
CA GLU A 79 5.57 -9.25 8.40
C GLU A 79 4.45 -8.21 8.25
N LEU A 80 4.86 -7.01 7.88
CA LEU A 80 4.00 -5.89 7.54
C LEU A 80 3.84 -5.85 6.02
N VAL A 81 2.60 -5.96 5.55
CA VAL A 81 2.26 -5.91 4.13
C VAL A 81 1.85 -4.49 3.78
N TRP A 82 2.46 -3.93 2.73
CA TRP A 82 2.22 -2.57 2.27
C TRP A 82 1.57 -2.60 0.89
N THR A 83 0.60 -1.72 0.69
CA THR A 83 -0.01 -1.42 -0.60
C THR A 83 0.07 0.09 -0.83
N VAL A 84 0.84 0.51 -1.83
CA VAL A 84 0.97 1.92 -2.24
C VAL A 84 0.18 2.12 -3.52
N ARG A 85 -0.61 3.19 -3.60
CA ARG A 85 -1.39 3.60 -4.77
C ARG A 85 -1.05 5.02 -5.19
N GLY A 86 -0.96 5.27 -6.49
CA GLY A 86 -0.58 6.57 -7.03
C GLY A 86 -0.48 6.58 -8.54
N ASP A 87 0.23 7.56 -9.10
CA ASP A 87 0.44 7.68 -10.54
C ASP A 87 1.66 6.88 -11.04
N ALA A 88 1.92 6.94 -12.35
CA ALA A 88 3.01 6.23 -13.03
C ALA A 88 4.41 6.46 -12.41
N ARG A 89 4.64 7.57 -11.71
CA ARG A 89 5.93 7.88 -11.07
C ARG A 89 6.26 6.93 -9.91
N LEU A 90 5.27 6.18 -9.43
CA LEU A 90 5.48 5.11 -8.46
C LEU A 90 6.45 4.04 -8.97
N PHE A 91 6.65 3.82 -10.27
CA PHE A 91 7.71 2.92 -10.74
C PHE A 91 9.10 3.28 -10.18
N GLY A 92 9.39 4.57 -10.00
CA GLY A 92 10.64 5.02 -9.36
C GLY A 92 10.73 4.58 -7.90
N LEU A 93 9.61 4.64 -7.17
CA LEU A 93 9.52 4.10 -5.81
C LEU A 93 9.73 2.59 -5.79
N ALA A 94 9.10 1.84 -6.70
CA ALA A 94 9.27 0.39 -6.79
C ALA A 94 10.72 0.01 -7.05
N ALA A 95 11.39 0.71 -7.97
CA ALA A 95 12.80 0.50 -8.24
C ALA A 95 13.66 0.80 -7.01
N ALA A 96 13.43 1.93 -6.33
CA ALA A 96 14.16 2.30 -5.12
C ALA A 96 13.98 1.27 -4.00
N LEU A 97 12.76 0.78 -3.76
CA LEU A 97 12.49 -0.29 -2.80
C LEU A 97 13.25 -1.58 -3.17
N LYS A 98 13.26 -1.98 -4.45
CA LYS A 98 14.04 -3.16 -4.90
C LYS A 98 15.54 -3.00 -4.62
N THR A 99 16.10 -1.79 -4.78
CA THR A 99 17.52 -1.55 -4.47
C THR A 99 17.87 -1.68 -2.99
N LEU A 100 16.89 -1.48 -2.09
CA LEU A 100 17.05 -1.74 -0.65
C LEU A 100 16.84 -3.22 -0.28
N GLY A 101 16.60 -4.09 -1.27
CA GLY A 101 16.42 -5.53 -1.06
C GLY A 101 14.97 -5.93 -0.74
N PHE A 102 14.00 -5.04 -0.89
CA PHE A 102 12.59 -5.42 -0.77
C PHE A 102 12.15 -6.25 -1.99
N VAL A 103 11.35 -7.28 -1.71
CA VAL A 103 10.57 -7.96 -2.75
C VAL A 103 9.34 -7.11 -3.05
N VAL A 104 9.23 -6.65 -4.30
CA VAL A 104 8.24 -5.65 -4.71
C VAL A 104 7.51 -6.12 -5.97
N ASP A 105 6.20 -6.20 -5.85
CA ASP A 105 5.26 -6.44 -6.94
C ASP A 105 4.63 -5.12 -7.38
N VAL A 106 4.44 -4.96 -8.69
CA VAL A 106 3.87 -3.74 -9.29
C VAL A 106 2.74 -4.14 -10.21
N GLU A 107 1.59 -3.49 -10.03
CA GLU A 107 0.38 -3.68 -10.82
C GLU A 107 0.01 -2.35 -11.49
N GLN A 108 -0.38 -2.43 -12.77
CA GLN A 108 -0.88 -1.32 -13.58
C GLN A 108 -2.26 -1.68 -14.13
N ASP A 109 -3.27 -0.84 -13.86
CA ASP A 109 -4.68 -0.96 -14.31
C ASP A 109 -4.96 -0.46 -15.74
#